data_AF-A0A7C6B1A2-F1
#
_entry.id   AF-A0A7C6B1A2-F1
#
_cell.length_a   1.000
_cell.length_b   1.000
_cell.length_c   1.000
_cell.angle_alpha   90.00
_cell.angle_beta   90.00
_cell.angle_gamma   90.00
#
_symmetry.space_group_name_H-M   'P 1'
#
loop_
_entity.id
_entity.type
_entity.pdbx_description
1 polymer ?
#
loop_
_entity_poly.entity_id
_entity_poly.type
_entity_poly.pdbx_seq_one_letter_code
_entity_poly.pdbx_strand_id
1 'polypeptide(L)'
;MAGLMILNFGHPLTREQRQSIRELTGQRISKVIDIGCQFDPQQPFTEQVERLMEQMELSAEDWQTLSILVNPPSFAPISCLLMAFIHGFAGHFPAILRLRPTPGVASQFEVAEIINLQEVRDRARGWRQVK
;
A
#
# COMPACT_ATOMS: atom_id res chain seq x y z
N MET A 1 -17.14 12.18 6.31
CA MET A 1 -16.56 10.97 5.66
C MET A 1 -15.06 10.99 5.85
N ALA A 2 -14.50 9.97 6.50
CA ALA A 2 -13.06 9.77 6.58
C ALA A 2 -12.49 9.71 5.14
N GLY A 3 -11.40 10.43 4.88
CA GLY A 3 -10.77 10.41 3.55
C GLY A 3 -9.74 9.29 3.44
N LEU A 4 -9.34 8.97 2.22
CA LEU A 4 -8.36 7.94 1.88
C LEU A 4 -6.98 8.29 2.46
N MET A 5 -6.43 7.39 3.29
CA MET A 5 -5.06 7.48 3.78
C MET A 5 -4.14 6.68 2.86
N ILE A 6 -3.01 7.28 2.48
CA ILE A 6 -1.99 6.61 1.67
C ILE A 6 -0.77 6.33 2.51
N LEU A 7 -0.37 5.06 2.59
CA LEU A 7 0.93 4.63 3.11
C LEU A 7 1.88 4.45 1.93
N ASN A 8 2.81 5.38 1.77
CA ASN A 8 3.73 5.41 0.63
C ASN A 8 5.11 4.89 1.02
N PHE A 9 5.46 3.68 0.57
CA PHE A 9 6.77 3.06 0.80
C PHE A 9 7.75 3.22 -0.38
N GLY A 10 7.38 4.06 -1.35
CA GLY A 10 8.19 4.39 -2.52
C GLY A 10 8.67 5.85 -2.51
N HIS A 11 9.02 6.36 -3.69
CA HIS A 11 9.29 7.79 -3.86
C HIS A 11 8.03 8.63 -3.61
N PRO A 12 8.16 9.90 -3.18
CA PRO A 12 7.02 10.78 -2.96
C PRO A 12 6.10 10.84 -4.18
N LEU A 13 4.80 10.65 -3.94
CA LEU A 13 3.80 10.68 -5.02
C LEU A 13 3.66 12.08 -5.61
N THR A 14 3.73 12.19 -6.94
CA THR A 14 3.57 13.47 -7.66
C THR A 14 2.15 14.00 -7.58
N ARG A 15 1.95 15.27 -7.98
CA ARG A 15 0.62 15.89 -8.00
C ARG A 15 -0.33 15.14 -8.94
N GLU A 16 0.18 14.74 -10.09
CA GLU A 16 -0.53 14.01 -11.15
C GLU A 16 -0.93 12.63 -10.65
N GLN A 17 -0.01 11.90 -10.01
CA GLN A 17 -0.31 10.59 -9.42
C GLN A 17 -1.40 10.71 -8.34
N ARG A 18 -1.30 11.70 -7.43
CA ARG A 18 -2.34 11.96 -6.42
C ARG A 18 -3.69 12.31 -7.05
N GLN A 19 -3.70 12.99 -8.20
CA GLN A 19 -4.93 13.30 -8.93
C GLN A 19 -5.55 12.03 -9.52
N SER A 20 -4.77 11.21 -10.22
CA SER A 20 -5.25 9.93 -10.76
C SER A 20 -5.79 9.00 -9.67
N ILE A 21 -5.18 9.00 -8.48
CA ILE A 21 -5.68 8.23 -7.32
C ILE A 21 -7.07 8.71 -6.90
N ARG A 22 -7.29 10.02 -6.79
CA ARG A 22 -8.61 10.57 -6.43
C ARG A 22 -9.67 10.20 -7.48
N GLU A 23 -9.32 10.26 -8.75
CA GLU A 23 -10.22 9.91 -9.86
C GLU A 23 -10.58 8.43 -9.85
N LEU A 24 -9.58 7.55 -9.69
CA LEU A 24 -9.79 6.09 -9.68
C LEU A 24 -10.54 5.61 -8.43
N THR A 25 -10.33 6.25 -7.29
CA THR A 25 -10.99 5.85 -6.02
C THR A 25 -12.31 6.55 -5.76
N GLY A 26 -12.56 7.70 -6.39
CA GLY A 26 -13.66 8.60 -6.04
C GLY A 26 -13.53 9.21 -4.63
N GLN A 27 -12.36 9.09 -3.98
CA GLN A 27 -12.15 9.54 -2.61
C GLN A 27 -11.18 10.71 -2.54
N ARG A 28 -11.42 11.62 -1.58
CA ARG A 28 -10.42 12.62 -1.19
C ARG A 28 -9.26 11.94 -0.46
N ILE A 29 -8.03 12.33 -0.77
CA ILE A 29 -6.85 11.92 0.00
C ILE A 29 -6.81 12.76 1.27
N SER A 30 -6.92 12.12 2.44
CA SER A 30 -6.89 12.79 3.76
C SER A 30 -5.47 13.02 4.25
N LYS A 31 -4.61 12.00 4.09
CA LYS A 31 -3.22 12.00 4.55
C LYS A 31 -2.39 11.12 3.62
N VAL A 32 -1.16 11.55 3.35
CA VAL A 32 -0.11 10.70 2.76
C VAL A 32 1.00 10.61 3.79
N ILE A 33 1.39 9.39 4.15
CA ILE A 33 2.52 9.11 5.02
C ILE A 33 3.62 8.56 4.11
N ASP A 34 4.70 9.32 3.91
CA ASP A 34 5.86 8.90 3.13
C ASP A 34 6.85 8.18 4.05
N ILE A 35 7.15 6.92 3.75
CA ILE A 35 7.95 6.03 4.59
C ILE A 35 9.17 5.56 3.81
N GLY A 36 10.36 5.89 4.33
CA GLY A 36 11.61 5.42 3.76
C GLY A 36 11.82 3.93 4.01
N CYS A 37 11.73 3.12 2.95
CA CYS A 37 12.10 1.71 3.00
C CYS A 37 13.61 1.51 2.85
N GLN A 38 14.37 1.83 3.88
CA GLN A 38 15.79 1.50 3.96
C GLN A 38 15.96 0.23 4.82
N PHE A 39 16.32 -0.87 4.16
CA PHE A 39 16.49 -2.16 4.81
C PHE A 39 17.94 -2.62 4.66
N ASP A 40 18.51 -3.13 5.75
CA ASP A 40 19.79 -3.80 5.77
C ASP A 40 19.60 -5.26 5.30
N PRO A 41 20.19 -5.65 4.15
CA PRO A 41 20.07 -7.02 3.63
C PRO A 41 20.84 -8.06 4.45
N GLN A 42 21.69 -7.65 5.38
CA GLN A 42 22.43 -8.56 6.26
C GLN A 42 21.67 -8.91 7.54
N GLN A 43 20.51 -8.27 7.77
CA GLN A 43 19.69 -8.45 8.96
C GLN A 43 18.32 -9.04 8.60
N PRO A 44 17.63 -9.71 9.53
CA PRO A 44 16.27 -10.19 9.31
C PRO A 44 15.32 -9.06 8.90
N PHE A 45 14.55 -9.24 7.83
CA PHE A 45 13.60 -8.21 7.38
C PHE A 45 12.36 -8.11 8.26
N THR A 46 11.96 -9.18 8.95
CA THR A 46 10.78 -9.15 9.84
C THR A 46 10.93 -8.12 10.95
N GLU A 47 12.05 -8.14 11.69
CA GLU A 47 12.34 -7.18 12.76
C GLU A 47 12.48 -5.73 12.25
N GLN A 48 12.92 -5.58 11.00
CA GLN A 48 13.00 -4.26 10.36
C GLN A 48 11.61 -3.75 9.97
N VAL A 49 10.72 -4.62 9.48
CA VAL A 49 9.32 -4.27 9.22
C VAL A 49 8.58 -3.93 10.50
N GLU A 50 8.78 -4.68 11.59
CA GLU A 50 8.17 -4.38 12.90
C GLU A 50 8.50 -2.95 13.35
N ARG A 51 9.80 -2.60 13.35
CA ARG A 51 10.24 -1.23 13.67
C ARG A 51 9.70 -0.18 12.72
N LEU A 52 9.55 -0.50 11.44
CA LEU A 52 8.94 0.41 10.46
C LEU A 52 7.46 0.64 10.74
N MET A 53 6.74 -0.40 11.14
CA MET A 53 5.31 -0.34 11.44
C MET A 53 5.04 0.46 12.73
N GLU A 54 5.94 0.39 13.72
CA GLU A 54 5.88 1.20 14.94
C GLU A 54 5.96 2.71 14.65
N GLN A 55 6.66 3.11 13.59
CA GLN A 55 6.82 4.53 13.21
C GLN A 55 5.55 5.14 12.57
N MET A 56 4.54 4.34 12.24
CA MET A 56 3.34 4.84 11.54
C MET A 56 2.46 5.71 12.44
N GLU A 57 2.61 5.60 13.78
CA GLU A 57 1.82 6.31 14.79
C GLU A 57 0.30 6.18 14.57
N LEU A 58 -0.15 5.05 14.03
CA LEU A 58 -1.57 4.74 13.83
C LEU A 58 -2.10 3.94 15.02
N SER A 59 -3.23 4.37 15.55
CA SER A 59 -3.93 3.65 16.61
C SER A 59 -4.60 2.38 16.07
N ALA A 60 -5.00 1.47 16.96
CA ALA A 60 -5.79 0.30 16.58
C ALA A 60 -7.12 0.68 15.90
N GLU A 61 -7.73 1.79 16.31
CA GLU A 61 -8.95 2.32 15.69
C GLU A 61 -8.68 2.84 14.27
N ASP A 62 -7.55 3.53 14.06
CA ASP A 62 -7.14 4.01 12.73
C ASP A 62 -7.01 2.84 11.74
N TRP A 63 -6.34 1.77 12.15
CA TRP A 63 -6.16 0.58 11.31
C TRP A 63 -7.47 -0.09 10.90
N GLN A 64 -8.50 -0.02 11.74
CA GLN A 64 -9.79 -0.68 11.50
C GLN A 64 -10.80 0.20 10.75
N THR A 65 -10.67 1.53 10.86
CA THR A 65 -11.71 2.46 10.38
C THR A 65 -11.29 3.26 9.15
N LEU A 66 -10.00 3.47 8.94
CA LEU A 66 -9.51 4.25 7.82
C LEU A 66 -9.49 3.43 6.53
N SER A 67 -9.88 4.07 5.43
CA SER A 67 -9.62 3.54 4.10
C SER A 67 -8.13 3.71 3.79
N ILE A 68 -7.40 2.60 3.79
CA ILE A 68 -5.95 2.57 3.56
C ILE A 68 -5.63 2.09 2.14
N LEU A 69 -4.82 2.90 1.45
CA LEU A 69 -4.21 2.56 0.17
C LEU A 69 -2.70 2.53 0.33
N VAL A 70 -2.05 1.46 -0.13
CA VAL A 70 -0.61 1.28 0.03
C VAL A 70 0.09 1.46 -1.32
N ASN A 71 1.12 2.30 -1.39
CA ASN A 71 2.12 2.21 -2.44
C ASN A 71 3.24 1.28 -1.95
N PRO A 72 3.30 0.01 -2.40
CA PRO A 72 4.25 -0.95 -1.87
C PRO A 72 5.70 -0.61 -2.25
N PRO A 73 6.71 -1.04 -1.46
CA PRO A 73 8.10 -0.93 -1.87
C PRO A 73 8.38 -1.85 -3.07
N SER A 74 9.34 -1.48 -3.91
CA SER A 74 9.65 -2.26 -5.12
C SER A 74 10.28 -3.63 -4.85
N PHE A 75 10.79 -3.88 -3.64
CA PHE A 75 11.37 -5.17 -3.28
C PHE A 75 10.31 -6.15 -2.74
N ALA A 76 10.08 -7.22 -3.50
CA ALA A 76 8.97 -8.15 -3.26
C ALA A 76 8.93 -8.77 -1.85
N PRO A 77 10.05 -9.23 -1.25
CA PRO A 77 10.01 -9.81 0.10
C PRO A 77 9.49 -8.82 1.16
N ILE A 78 9.93 -7.56 1.10
CA ILE A 78 9.48 -6.51 2.02
C ILE A 78 8.00 -6.21 1.80
N SER A 79 7.55 -6.12 0.53
CA SER A 79 6.14 -5.95 0.21
C SER A 79 5.27 -7.05 0.80
N CYS A 80 5.67 -8.31 0.67
CA CYS A 80 4.94 -9.44 1.25
C CYS A 80 4.84 -9.34 2.77
N LEU A 81 5.94 -8.99 3.45
CA LEU A 81 5.96 -8.80 4.90
C LEU A 81 5.02 -7.65 5.31
N LEU A 82 5.11 -6.49 4.68
CA LEU A 82 4.23 -5.35 4.97
C LEU A 82 2.76 -5.71 4.80
N MET A 83 2.40 -6.45 3.75
CA MET A 83 1.01 -6.88 3.55
C MET A 83 0.53 -7.81 4.67
N ALA A 84 1.40 -8.70 5.16
CA ALA A 84 1.07 -9.57 6.29
C ALA A 84 0.85 -8.78 7.58
N PHE A 85 1.72 -7.81 7.88
CA PHE A 85 1.59 -6.94 9.06
C PHE A 85 0.34 -6.06 8.99
N ILE A 86 0.12 -5.36 7.87
CA ILE A 86 -1.05 -4.50 7.69
C ILE A 86 -2.34 -5.31 7.82
N HIS A 87 -2.40 -6.51 7.21
CA HIS A 87 -3.55 -7.40 7.36
C HIS A 87 -3.76 -7.85 8.81
N GLY A 88 -2.68 -8.06 9.57
CA GLY A 88 -2.75 -8.38 11.00
C GLY A 88 -3.37 -7.26 11.84
N PHE A 89 -3.00 -6.00 11.57
CA PHE A 89 -3.54 -4.84 12.29
C PHE A 89 -4.96 -4.46 11.86
N ALA A 90 -5.23 -4.43 10.56
CA ALA A 90 -6.52 -3.99 10.02
C ALA A 90 -7.59 -5.09 10.02
N GLY A 91 -7.19 -6.36 10.07
CA GLY A 91 -8.10 -7.52 9.94
C GLY A 91 -8.56 -7.82 8.52
N HIS A 92 -8.12 -7.04 7.53
CA HIS A 92 -8.38 -7.24 6.10
C HIS A 92 -7.19 -6.76 5.27
N PHE A 93 -7.14 -7.16 3.99
CA PHE A 93 -6.06 -6.69 3.12
C PHE A 93 -6.35 -5.26 2.66
N PRO A 94 -5.31 -4.41 2.52
CA PRO A 94 -5.47 -3.08 1.94
C PRO A 94 -5.62 -3.16 0.41
N ALA A 95 -6.05 -2.06 -0.20
CA ALA A 95 -5.82 -1.86 -1.63
C ALA A 95 -4.37 -1.42 -1.85
N ILE A 96 -3.79 -1.76 -3.00
CA ILE A 96 -2.43 -1.34 -3.38
C ILE A 96 -2.42 -0.54 -4.68
N LEU A 97 -1.44 0.37 -4.78
CA LEU A 97 -1.10 1.07 -6.01
C LEU A 97 -0.17 0.23 -6.88
N ARG A 98 -0.43 0.23 -8.18
CA ARG A 98 0.56 -0.17 -9.18
C ARG A 98 0.95 1.03 -10.02
N LEU A 99 2.22 1.41 -9.92
CA LEU A 99 2.82 2.39 -10.81
C LEU A 99 3.44 1.67 -12.03
N ARG A 100 3.44 2.33 -13.19
CA ARG A 100 4.16 1.86 -14.38
C ARG A 100 4.97 2.98 -15.02
N PRO A 101 6.12 2.69 -15.64
CA PRO A 101 6.88 3.71 -16.34
C PRO A 101 6.08 4.22 -17.56
N THR A 102 6.15 5.52 -17.79
CA THR A 102 5.63 6.14 -19.03
C THR A 102 6.76 6.35 -20.03
N PRO A 103 6.51 6.17 -21.34
CA PRO A 103 7.51 6.49 -22.36
C PRO A 103 7.96 7.96 -22.28
N GLY A 104 9.26 8.22 -22.34
CA GLY A 104 9.81 9.58 -22.28
C GLY A 104 11.32 9.62 -22.00
N VAL A 105 11.88 10.83 -22.00
CA VAL A 105 13.31 11.08 -21.75
C VAL A 105 13.68 10.92 -20.27
N ALA A 106 12.72 11.17 -19.36
CA ALA A 106 12.89 10.98 -17.93
C ALA A 106 12.06 9.79 -17.44
N SER A 107 12.58 9.07 -16.44
CA SER A 107 11.87 7.98 -15.75
C SER A 107 10.67 8.54 -14.97
N GLN A 108 9.56 8.73 -15.67
CA GLN A 108 8.27 9.11 -15.10
C GLN A 108 7.42 7.86 -14.89
N PHE A 109 6.57 7.90 -13.87
CA PHE A 109 5.67 6.82 -13.52
C PHE A 109 4.25 7.35 -13.40
N GLU A 110 3.30 6.62 -13.96
CA GLU A 110 1.86 6.90 -13.82
C GLU A 110 1.17 5.83 -12.98
N VAL A 111 0.02 6.18 -12.42
CA VAL A 111 -0.85 5.24 -11.72
C VAL A 111 -1.53 4.35 -12.75
N ALA A 112 -1.09 3.11 -12.83
CA ALA A 112 -1.61 2.16 -13.81
C ALA A 112 -2.95 1.56 -13.37
N GLU A 113 -3.06 1.21 -12.09
CA GLU A 113 -4.27 0.66 -11.48
C GLU A 113 -4.21 0.71 -9.94
N ILE A 114 -5.37 0.48 -9.34
CA ILE A 114 -5.55 0.23 -7.91
C ILE A 114 -6.07 -1.19 -7.75
N ILE A 115 -5.36 -2.02 -6.99
CA ILE A 115 -5.67 -3.44 -6.83
C ILE A 115 -6.22 -3.67 -5.44
N ASN A 116 -7.50 -4.07 -5.34
CA ASN A 116 -8.11 -4.44 -4.08
C ASN A 116 -7.70 -5.88 -3.69
N LEU A 117 -6.71 -6.01 -2.81
CA LEU A 117 -6.19 -7.33 -2.40
C LEU A 117 -7.22 -8.12 -1.57
N GLN A 118 -8.13 -7.46 -0.86
CA GLN A 118 -9.20 -8.14 -0.13
C GLN A 118 -10.18 -8.80 -1.12
N GLU A 119 -10.59 -8.10 -2.18
CA GLU A 119 -11.37 -8.71 -3.27
C GLU A 119 -10.64 -9.85 -3.98
N VAL A 120 -9.32 -9.76 -4.15
CA VAL A 120 -8.52 -10.86 -4.72
C VAL A 120 -8.59 -12.10 -3.80
N ARG A 121 -8.42 -11.92 -2.48
CA ARG A 121 -8.54 -13.00 -1.49
C ARG A 121 -9.93 -13.61 -1.50
N ASP A 122 -10.99 -12.80 -1.54
CA ASP A 122 -12.36 -13.29 -1.50
C ASP A 122 -12.71 -14.08 -2.77
N ARG A 123 -12.25 -13.62 -3.94
CA ARG A 123 -12.32 -14.40 -5.19
C ARG A 123 -11.57 -15.74 -5.07
N ALA A 124 -10.37 -15.74 -4.52
CA ALA A 124 -9.57 -16.95 -4.35
C ALA A 124 -10.21 -17.96 -3.38
N ARG A 125 -10.99 -17.52 -2.39
CA ARG A 125 -11.78 -18.42 -1.53
C ARG A 125 -12.85 -19.18 -2.30
N GLY A 126 -13.52 -18.52 -3.25
CA GLY A 126 -14.49 -19.15 -4.14
C GLY A 126 -13.88 -20.27 -4.99
N TRP A 127 -12.61 -20.15 -5.38
CA TRP A 127 -11.94 -21.16 -6.20
C TRP A 127 -11.72 -22.50 -5.49
N ARG A 128 -11.66 -22.51 -4.15
CA ARG A 128 -11.55 -23.75 -3.36
C ARG A 128 -12.84 -24.58 -3.38
N GLN A 129 -13.98 -23.96 -3.67
CA GLN A 129 -15.28 -24.63 -3.71
C GLN A 129 -15.63 -25.16 -5.11
N VAL A 130 -14.80 -24.87 -6.11
CA VAL A 130 -15.02 -25.26 -7.52
C VAL A 130 -14.03 -26.37 -7.96
N LYS A 131 -13.34 -27.00 -7.01
CA LYS A 131 -12.56 -28.22 -7.23
C LYS A 131 -13.18 -29.40 -6.52
#